data_AF-A0A1W9N5J0-F1
#
_entry.id   AF-A0A1W9N5J0-F1
#
_cell.length_a   1.000
_cell.length_b   1.000
_cell.length_c   1.000
_cell.angle_alpha   90.00
_cell.angle_beta   90.00
_cell.angle_gamma   90.00
#
_symmetry.space_group_name_H-M   'P 1'
#
loop_
_entity.id
_entity.type
_entity.pdbx_description
1 polymer ?
#
loop_
_entity_poly.entity_id
_entity_poly.type
_entity_poly.pdbx_seq_one_letter_code
_entity_poly.pdbx_strand_id
1 'polypeptide(L)'
;MSHHDHGHDHHDHHHDHEHNHDHHHNHTHDVQSSMSFDEKIAKLFEHWIKHNDDHARTYKEWAKKAAAENRAATASLLDEAADMTLQISKKFDQALSLAKAK
;
A
#
# COMPACT_ATOMS: atom_id res chain seq x y z
N MET A 1 -34.57 19.79 54.05
CA MET A 1 -34.05 18.68 53.24
C MET A 1 -34.24 19.03 51.78
N SER A 2 -33.18 19.50 51.14
CA SER A 2 -32.94 19.46 49.69
C SER A 2 -31.57 20.08 49.42
N HIS A 3 -30.75 19.34 48.67
CA HIS A 3 -29.77 19.80 47.67
C HIS A 3 -28.57 20.66 48.17
N HIS A 4 -27.32 20.45 47.76
CA HIS A 4 -26.78 19.79 46.58
C HIS A 4 -25.44 19.10 46.89
N ASP A 5 -25.29 17.90 46.37
CA ASP A 5 -24.02 17.23 46.11
C ASP A 5 -23.50 17.72 44.74
N HIS A 6 -22.23 18.11 44.68
CA HIS A 6 -21.52 18.42 43.44
C HIS A 6 -20.28 17.53 43.38
N GLY A 7 -20.47 16.28 42.97
CA GLY A 7 -19.41 15.46 42.39
C GLY A 7 -18.94 16.10 41.09
N HIS A 8 -17.78 16.75 41.12
CA HIS A 8 -17.09 17.24 39.94
C HIS A 8 -16.09 16.16 39.50
N ASP A 9 -16.54 15.24 38.64
CA ASP A 9 -15.69 14.36 37.86
C ASP A 9 -14.87 15.21 36.88
N HIS A 10 -13.64 15.55 37.26
CA HIS A 10 -12.65 16.11 36.34
C HIS A 10 -12.00 14.97 35.56
N HIS A 11 -12.39 14.84 34.30
CA HIS A 11 -11.68 14.08 33.29
C HIS A 11 -10.34 14.75 32.97
N ASP A 12 -9.25 14.20 33.51
CA ASP A 12 -7.89 14.51 33.11
C ASP A 12 -7.49 13.63 31.91
N HIS A 13 -7.73 14.15 30.70
CA HIS A 13 -7.24 13.57 29.45
C HIS A 13 -6.41 14.60 28.70
N HIS A 14 -5.18 14.84 29.17
CA HIS A 14 -4.14 15.49 28.38
C HIS A 14 -3.09 14.43 27.99
N HIS A 15 -3.19 13.93 26.77
CA HIS A 15 -2.10 13.22 26.10
C HIS A 15 -1.41 14.19 25.14
N ASP A 16 -0.56 15.07 25.67
CA ASP A 16 0.48 15.72 24.89
C ASP A 16 1.65 14.75 24.76
N HIS A 17 1.66 13.99 23.67
CA HIS A 17 2.84 13.26 23.22
C HIS A 17 3.55 14.07 22.13
N GLU A 18 4.26 15.12 22.54
CA GLU A 18 5.33 15.72 21.73
C GLU A 18 6.48 14.70 21.60
N HIS A 19 6.42 13.87 20.57
CA HIS A 19 7.56 13.07 20.14
C HIS A 19 8.43 13.89 19.20
N ASN A 20 9.21 14.82 19.76
CA ASN A 20 10.33 15.42 19.04
C ASN A 20 11.50 14.44 19.05
N HIS A 21 11.50 13.51 18.10
CA HIS A 21 12.62 12.61 17.85
C HIS A 21 13.42 13.10 16.64
N ASP A 22 14.31 14.05 16.93
CA ASP A 22 15.40 14.47 16.04
C ASP A 22 16.43 13.32 15.95
N HIS A 23 16.11 12.31 15.17
CA HIS A 23 17.04 11.23 14.84
C HIS A 23 17.85 11.61 13.61
N HIS A 24 18.89 12.42 13.84
CA HIS A 24 19.94 12.66 12.89
C HIS A 24 20.80 11.38 12.71
N HIS A 25 20.26 10.42 11.97
CA HIS A 25 21.03 9.26 11.52
C HIS A 25 21.81 9.63 10.27
N ASN A 26 22.99 10.20 10.49
CA ASN A 26 24.06 10.22 9.51
C ASN A 26 24.53 8.79 9.25
N HIS A 27 23.80 8.05 8.42
CA HIS A 27 24.28 6.81 7.84
C HIS A 27 25.20 7.15 6.68
N THR A 28 26.47 7.38 7.03
CA THR A 28 27.57 7.02 6.12
C THR A 28 27.51 5.50 5.97
N HIS A 29 26.82 5.06 4.91
CA HIS A 29 26.83 3.68 4.44
C HIS A 29 27.57 3.64 3.11
N ASP A 30 28.82 4.11 3.13
CA ASP A 30 29.77 3.95 2.03
C ASP A 30 30.32 2.52 2.03
N VAL A 31 29.43 1.55 1.78
CA VAL A 31 29.63 0.31 1.01
C VAL A 31 28.20 -0.20 0.69
N GLN A 32 27.38 0.62 0.02
CA GLN A 32 26.30 0.03 -0.75
C GLN A 32 26.99 -0.72 -1.89
N SER A 33 26.96 -2.05 -1.87
CA SER A 33 27.17 -2.82 -3.09
C SER A 33 26.21 -2.23 -4.13
N SER A 34 26.76 -1.42 -5.01
CA SER A 34 26.01 -0.66 -5.99
C SER A 34 25.48 -1.69 -6.96
N MET A 35 24.24 -2.12 -6.75
CA MET A 35 23.57 -3.00 -7.70
C MET A 35 23.70 -2.40 -9.09
N SER A 36 24.03 -3.26 -10.05
CA SER A 36 24.01 -2.92 -11.46
C SER A 36 22.62 -2.41 -11.84
N PHE A 37 22.54 -1.69 -12.96
CA PHE A 37 21.25 -1.23 -13.47
C PHE A 37 20.26 -2.39 -13.65
N ASP A 38 20.74 -3.51 -14.20
CA ASP A 38 19.91 -4.69 -14.47
C ASP A 38 19.41 -5.36 -13.18
N GLU A 39 20.23 -5.43 -12.12
CA GLU A 39 19.79 -5.91 -10.79
C GLU A 39 18.75 -4.97 -10.16
N LYS A 40 18.95 -3.65 -10.27
CA LYS A 40 18.01 -2.66 -9.73
C LYS A 40 16.65 -2.76 -10.42
N ILE A 41 16.64 -2.81 -11.76
CA ILE A 41 15.38 -2.84 -12.51
C ILE A 41 14.66 -4.19 -12.37
N ALA A 42 15.40 -5.29 -12.26
CA ALA A 42 14.82 -6.60 -11.98
C ALA A 42 14.05 -6.61 -10.65
N LYS A 43 14.64 -6.06 -9.58
CA LYS A 43 13.97 -5.95 -8.28
C LYS A 43 12.73 -5.06 -8.32
N LEU A 44 12.76 -3.98 -9.09
CA LEU A 44 11.60 -3.10 -9.27
C LEU A 44 10.45 -3.83 -9.99
N PHE A 45 10.74 -4.56 -11.07
CA PHE A 45 9.71 -5.34 -11.76
C PHE A 45 9.11 -6.41 -10.86
N GLU A 46 9.91 -7.16 -10.11
CA GLU A 46 9.40 -8.15 -9.14
C GLU A 46 8.48 -7.51 -8.09
N HIS A 47 8.86 -6.36 -7.55
CA HIS A 47 8.05 -5.63 -6.59
C HIS A 47 6.73 -5.13 -7.21
N TRP A 48 6.77 -4.53 -8.40
CA TRP A 48 5.59 -4.01 -9.06
C TRP A 48 4.63 -5.11 -9.53
N ILE A 49 5.13 -6.26 -10.01
CA ILE A 49 4.29 -7.41 -10.37
C ILE A 49 3.49 -7.85 -9.14
N LYS A 50 4.15 -8.06 -7.99
CA LYS A 50 3.48 -8.46 -6.75
C LYS A 50 2.41 -7.44 -6.34
N HIS A 51 2.73 -6.15 -6.40
CA HIS A 51 1.80 -5.09 -6.02
C HIS A 51 0.58 -5.01 -6.95
N ASN A 52 0.81 -5.16 -8.25
CA ASN A 52 -0.25 -5.21 -9.25
C ASN A 52 -1.18 -6.41 -9.05
N ASP A 53 -0.63 -7.58 -8.71
CA ASP A 53 -1.43 -8.78 -8.44
C ASP A 53 -2.31 -8.59 -7.19
N ASP A 54 -1.77 -7.95 -6.14
CA ASP A 54 -2.54 -7.57 -4.95
C ASP A 54 -3.66 -6.55 -5.25
N HIS A 55 -3.37 -5.57 -6.10
CA HIS A 55 -4.38 -4.62 -6.58
C HIS A 55 -5.47 -5.31 -7.40
N ALA A 56 -5.10 -6.11 -8.40
CA ALA A 56 -6.06 -6.83 -9.23
C ALA A 56 -6.97 -7.75 -8.42
N ARG A 57 -6.42 -8.46 -7.41
CA ARG A 57 -7.22 -9.26 -6.47
C ARG A 57 -8.21 -8.40 -5.70
N THR A 58 -7.75 -7.28 -5.14
CA THR A 58 -8.59 -6.35 -4.39
C THR A 58 -9.70 -5.77 -5.26
N TYR A 59 -9.40 -5.40 -6.50
CA TYR A 59 -10.40 -4.88 -7.45
C TYR A 59 -11.47 -5.93 -7.76
N LYS A 60 -11.09 -7.20 -7.99
CA LYS A 60 -12.03 -8.31 -8.20
C LYS A 60 -12.89 -8.58 -6.96
N GLU A 61 -12.33 -8.48 -5.76
CA GLU A 61 -13.10 -8.60 -4.51
C GLU A 61 -14.16 -7.49 -4.41
N TRP A 62 -13.82 -6.25 -4.77
CA TRP A 62 -14.76 -5.14 -4.78
C TRP A 62 -15.77 -5.20 -5.94
N ALA A 63 -15.39 -5.73 -7.10
CA ALA A 63 -16.32 -5.99 -8.20
C ALA A 63 -17.45 -6.92 -7.75
N LYS A 64 -17.10 -8.01 -7.04
CA LYS A 64 -18.08 -8.94 -6.44
C LYS A 64 -19.00 -8.24 -5.44
N LYS A 65 -18.45 -7.39 -4.56
CA LYS A 65 -19.26 -6.62 -3.60
C LYS A 65 -20.20 -5.65 -4.32
N ALA A 66 -19.72 -4.92 -5.33
CA ALA A 66 -20.53 -4.00 -6.12
C ALA A 66 -21.68 -4.73 -6.86
N ALA A 67 -21.41 -5.91 -7.40
CA ALA A 67 -22.42 -6.74 -8.04
C ALA A 67 -23.51 -7.19 -7.05
N ALA A 68 -23.13 -7.59 -5.82
CA ALA A 68 -24.08 -7.95 -4.76
C ALA A 68 -24.98 -6.76 -4.33
N GLU A 69 -24.48 -5.54 -4.46
CA GLU A 69 -25.21 -4.29 -4.21
C GLU A 69 -25.98 -3.77 -5.44
N ASN A 70 -26.20 -4.61 -6.46
CA ASN A 70 -26.87 -4.26 -7.72
C ASN A 70 -26.20 -3.12 -8.53
N ARG A 71 -24.90 -2.88 -8.34
CA ARG A 71 -24.10 -1.88 -9.06
C ARG A 71 -23.31 -2.49 -10.20
N ALA A 72 -24.02 -3.10 -11.16
CA ALA A 72 -23.42 -3.88 -12.25
C ALA A 72 -22.38 -3.11 -13.09
N ALA A 73 -22.65 -1.84 -13.42
CA ALA A 73 -21.70 -1.02 -14.18
C ALA A 73 -20.40 -0.78 -13.41
N THR A 74 -20.48 -0.52 -12.10
CA THR A 74 -19.30 -0.37 -11.24
C THR A 74 -18.52 -1.68 -11.14
N ALA A 75 -19.21 -2.82 -11.02
CA ALA A 75 -18.57 -4.13 -10.99
C ALA A 75 -17.79 -4.39 -12.30
N SER A 76 -18.39 -4.12 -13.46
CA SER A 76 -17.72 -4.27 -14.77
C SER A 76 -16.45 -3.44 -14.86
N LEU A 77 -16.51 -2.17 -14.47
CA LEU A 77 -15.34 -1.28 -14.52
C LEU A 77 -14.22 -1.73 -13.57
N LEU A 78 -14.55 -2.30 -12.41
CA LEU A 78 -13.56 -2.86 -11.48
C LEU A 78 -12.91 -4.14 -12.02
N ASP A 79 -13.67 -5.01 -12.67
CA ASP A 79 -13.12 -6.20 -13.33
C ASP A 79 -12.21 -5.82 -14.50
N GLU A 80 -12.61 -4.85 -15.33
CA GLU A 80 -11.78 -4.30 -16.41
C GLU A 80 -10.47 -3.69 -15.87
N ALA A 81 -10.54 -2.93 -14.78
CA ALA A 81 -9.36 -2.38 -14.11
C ALA A 81 -8.42 -3.48 -13.60
N ALA A 82 -8.97 -4.56 -13.03
CA ALA A 82 -8.18 -5.70 -12.58
C ALA A 82 -7.47 -6.39 -13.75
N ASP A 83 -8.17 -6.59 -14.86
CA ASP A 83 -7.60 -7.26 -16.03
C ASP A 83 -6.55 -6.40 -16.75
N MET A 84 -6.73 -5.07 -16.81
CA MET A 84 -5.68 -4.15 -17.27
C MET A 84 -4.46 -4.19 -16.36
N THR A 85 -4.66 -4.24 -15.05
CA THR A 85 -3.56 -4.34 -14.06
C THR A 85 -2.74 -5.63 -14.25
N LEU A 86 -3.41 -6.76 -14.50
CA LEU A 86 -2.74 -8.02 -14.83
C LEU A 86 -2.00 -7.97 -16.17
N GLN A 87 -2.51 -7.22 -17.15
CA GLN A 87 -1.78 -7.00 -18.41
C GLN A 87 -0.50 -6.20 -18.18
N ILE A 88 -0.51 -5.22 -17.26
CA ILE A 88 0.70 -4.50 -16.85
C ILE A 88 1.68 -5.48 -16.18
N SER A 89 1.24 -6.35 -15.26
CA SER A 89 2.09 -7.40 -14.66
C SER A 89 2.77 -8.26 -15.73
N LYS A 90 2.03 -8.69 -16.77
CA LYS A 90 2.60 -9.46 -17.89
C LYS A 90 3.70 -8.70 -18.63
N LYS A 91 3.55 -7.38 -18.83
CA LYS A 91 4.60 -6.55 -19.46
C LYS A 91 5.83 -6.43 -18.57
N PHE A 92 5.66 -6.30 -17.26
CA PHE A 92 6.77 -6.29 -16.33
C PHE A 92 7.48 -7.63 -16.25
N ASP A 93 6.77 -8.75 -16.32
CA ASP A 93 7.36 -10.10 -16.34
C ASP A 93 8.21 -10.33 -17.62
N GLN A 94 7.71 -9.87 -18.78
CA GLN A 94 8.49 -9.86 -20.03
C GLN A 94 9.76 -9.01 -19.90
N ALA A 95 9.66 -7.81 -19.31
CA ALA A 95 10.82 -6.94 -19.11
C ALA A 95 11.82 -7.51 -18.09
N LEU A 96 11.33 -8.15 -17.02
CA LEU A 96 12.13 -8.84 -16.02
C LEU A 96 12.95 -9.98 -16.65
N SER A 97 12.33 -10.76 -17.52
CA SER A 97 13.00 -11.83 -18.26
C SER A 97 14.15 -11.29 -19.12
N LEU A 98 13.95 -10.15 -19.79
CA LEU A 98 14.99 -9.49 -20.58
C LEU A 98 16.12 -8.93 -19.71
N ALA A 99 15.80 -8.37 -18.54
CA ALA A 99 16.80 -7.84 -17.60
C ALA A 99 17.69 -8.95 -17.01
N LYS A 100 17.12 -10.15 -16.77
CA LYS A 100 17.85 -11.31 -16.22
C LYS A 100 18.66 -12.10 -17.26
N ALA A 101 18.40 -11.89 -18.55
CA ALA A 101 19.07 -12.58 -19.64
C ALA A 101 20.36 -11.86 -20.10
N LYS A 102 20.70 -10.73 -19.50
CA LYS A 102 21.96 -10.01 -19.70
C LYS A 102 22.99 -10.44 -18.67
#